data_AF-A0AAT9RRX3-F1
#
_entry.id   AF-A0AAT9RRX3-F1
#
_cell.length_a   1.000
_cell.length_b   1.000
_cell.length_c   1.000
_cell.angle_alpha   90.00
_cell.angle_beta   90.00
_cell.angle_gamma   90.00
#
_symmetry.space_group_name_H-M   'P 1'
#
loop_
_entity.id
_entity.type
_entity.pdbx_description
1 polymer ?
#
loop_
_entity_poly.entity_id
_entity_poly.type
_entity_poly.pdbx_seq_one_letter_code
_entity_poly.pdbx_strand_id
1 'polypeptide(L)'
;MYPETTPGTTQSDAVMSDAEAAAEARRIIADAYRPTAYRDDTPVSARGDTPPVAQPGRPPMSQGATDASVVMLAGATATTMVGGTAAVLMYVSQYADPLVCGLVFGAPTALVLALARLLKGAKPAPDVHHHYEGLVYQDRRNVHIQTTGVWAKTNNQQ
;
A
#
# COMPACT_ATOMS: atom_id res chain seq x y z
N MET A 1 -87.53 8.32 23.06
CA MET A 1 -87.09 8.58 24.45
C MET A 1 -85.62 8.96 24.36
N TYR A 2 -85.32 10.26 24.37
CA TYR A 2 -83.93 10.75 24.31
C TYR A 2 -83.38 10.81 25.74
N PRO A 3 -82.15 10.35 26.02
CA PRO A 3 -81.51 10.64 27.28
C PRO A 3 -80.98 12.07 27.26
N GLU A 4 -81.37 12.86 28.26
CA GLU A 4 -80.80 14.17 28.53
C GLU A 4 -79.32 14.05 28.92
N THR A 5 -78.45 14.67 28.15
CA THR A 5 -77.04 14.86 28.53
C THR A 5 -76.93 16.06 29.47
N THR A 6 -77.00 15.78 30.77
CA THR A 6 -76.56 16.73 31.81
C THR A 6 -75.06 17.01 31.62
N PRO A 7 -74.61 18.27 31.45
CA PRO A 7 -73.19 18.56 31.41
C PRO A 7 -72.58 18.27 32.79
N GLY A 8 -71.63 17.33 32.81
CA GLY A 8 -70.87 16.96 34.00
C GLY A 8 -70.17 18.19 34.58
N THR A 9 -70.24 18.29 35.90
CA THR A 9 -69.56 19.25 36.75
C THR A 9 -68.12 19.44 36.28
N THR A 10 -67.77 20.68 35.92
CA THR A 10 -66.41 21.11 35.62
C THR A 10 -65.53 20.70 36.81
N GLN A 11 -64.60 19.78 36.55
CA GLN A 11 -63.57 19.42 37.52
C GLN A 11 -62.84 20.71 37.90
N SER A 12 -63.03 21.13 39.15
CA SER A 12 -62.39 22.30 39.72
C SER A 12 -60.88 22.11 39.57
N ASP A 13 -60.24 22.91 38.71
CA ASP A 13 -58.80 23.11 38.73
C ASP A 13 -58.47 23.53 40.15
N ALA A 14 -58.01 22.58 40.96
CA ALA A 14 -57.46 22.87 42.27
C ALA A 14 -56.32 23.85 42.03
N VAL A 15 -56.55 25.12 42.39
CA VAL A 15 -55.56 26.18 42.28
C VAL A 15 -54.37 25.75 43.11
N MET A 16 -53.34 25.22 42.45
CA MET A 16 -52.07 24.87 43.09
C MET A 16 -51.54 26.12 43.78
N SER A 17 -51.09 25.96 45.02
CA SER A 17 -50.42 27.06 45.71
C SER A 17 -49.14 27.44 44.96
N ASP A 18 -48.75 28.72 45.03
CA ASP A 18 -47.53 29.22 44.35
C ASP A 18 -46.28 28.39 44.73
N ALA A 19 -46.26 27.85 45.94
CA ALA A 19 -45.19 26.98 46.44
C ALA A 19 -45.13 25.63 45.70
N GLU A 20 -46.28 25.02 45.44
CA GLU A 20 -46.40 23.74 44.71
C GLU A 20 -46.10 23.95 43.22
N ALA A 21 -46.57 25.07 42.65
CA ALA A 21 -46.27 25.43 41.26
C ALA A 21 -44.76 25.65 41.06
N ALA A 22 -44.10 26.33 42.01
CA ALA A 22 -42.65 26.53 41.97
C ALA A 22 -41.84 25.25 42.18
N ALA A 23 -42.38 24.26 42.92
CA ALA A 23 -41.74 22.96 43.09
C ALA A 23 -41.85 22.11 41.81
N GLU A 24 -43.03 22.08 41.19
CA GLU A 24 -43.26 21.32 39.96
C GLU A 24 -42.53 21.95 38.76
N ALA A 25 -42.49 23.28 38.66
CA ALA A 25 -41.70 23.98 37.65
C ALA A 25 -40.21 23.62 37.76
N ARG A 26 -39.66 23.54 38.98
CA ARG A 26 -38.27 23.11 39.20
C ARG A 26 -38.05 21.66 38.77
N ARG A 27 -39.02 20.77 38.99
CA ARG A 27 -38.93 19.37 38.54
C ARG A 27 -38.91 19.27 37.01
N ILE A 28 -39.81 19.99 36.33
CA ILE A 28 -39.91 20.01 34.87
C ILE A 28 -38.63 20.58 34.25
N ILE A 29 -38.09 21.67 34.80
CA ILE A 29 -36.83 22.26 34.34
C ILE A 29 -35.68 21.26 34.54
N ALA A 30 -35.56 20.63 35.71
CA ALA A 30 -34.51 19.66 35.96
C ALA A 30 -34.57 18.45 35.01
N ASP A 31 -35.76 17.99 34.66
CA ASP A 31 -35.96 16.88 33.71
C ASP A 31 -35.69 17.32 32.26
N ALA A 32 -36.06 18.54 31.88
CA ALA A 32 -35.77 19.10 30.56
C ALA A 32 -34.27 19.32 30.30
N TYR A 33 -33.48 19.60 31.34
CA TYR A 33 -32.02 19.73 31.26
C TYR A 33 -31.27 18.42 31.57
N ARG A 34 -31.97 17.29 31.65
CA ARG A 34 -31.32 15.99 31.78
C ARG A 34 -30.49 15.71 30.52
N PRO A 35 -29.22 15.29 30.63
CA PRO A 35 -28.39 14.98 29.47
C PRO A 35 -29.04 13.91 28.58
N THR A 36 -29.47 14.30 27.38
CA THR A 36 -30.13 13.40 26.42
C THR A 36 -29.15 12.64 25.51
N ALA A 37 -27.85 12.93 25.63
CA ALA A 37 -26.81 12.29 24.83
C ALA A 37 -25.78 11.61 25.75
N TYR A 38 -25.63 10.30 25.56
CA TYR A 38 -24.50 9.54 26.09
C TYR A 38 -23.31 9.75 25.15
N ARG A 39 -22.22 10.34 25.64
CA ARG A 39 -20.92 10.30 24.97
C ARG A 39 -20.10 9.18 25.57
N ASP A 40 -19.68 8.26 24.71
CA ASP A 40 -18.69 7.26 25.06
C ASP A 40 -17.30 7.88 24.87
N ASP A 41 -16.62 8.14 25.99
CA ASP A 41 -15.25 8.66 26.00
C ASP A 41 -14.20 7.53 26.03
N THR A 42 -14.60 6.27 25.79
CA THR A 42 -13.62 5.18 25.70
C THR A 42 -12.63 5.44 24.57
N PRO A 43 -11.32 5.28 24.84
CA PRO A 43 -10.30 5.50 23.83
C PRO A 43 -10.47 4.50 22.68
N VAL A 44 -10.71 5.02 21.48
CA VAL A 44 -10.85 4.19 20.27
C VAL A 44 -9.51 3.50 20.00
N SER A 45 -9.54 2.20 19.73
CA SER A 45 -8.33 1.45 19.41
C SER A 45 -7.66 2.02 18.15
N ALA A 46 -6.33 2.11 18.16
CA ALA A 46 -5.57 2.59 16.99
C ALA A 46 -5.66 1.64 15.77
N ARG A 47 -6.20 0.44 15.97
CA ARG A 47 -6.33 -0.60 14.95
C ARG A 47 -7.75 -1.16 15.01
N GLY A 48 -8.46 -1.09 13.89
CA GLY A 48 -9.77 -1.72 13.71
C GLY A 48 -9.63 -3.18 13.31
N ASP A 49 -10.69 -3.96 13.54
CA ASP A 49 -10.75 -5.39 13.20
C ASP A 49 -10.97 -5.65 11.70
N THR A 50 -11.00 -4.60 10.88
CA THR A 50 -11.21 -4.73 9.44
C THR A 50 -10.00 -5.41 8.82
N PRO A 51 -10.18 -6.58 8.17
CA PRO A 51 -9.08 -7.25 7.51
C PRO A 51 -8.51 -6.34 6.40
N PRO A 52 -7.19 -6.42 6.12
CA PRO A 52 -6.57 -5.63 5.07
C PRO A 52 -7.29 -5.85 3.74
N VAL A 53 -7.92 -4.80 3.22
CA VAL A 53 -8.52 -4.82 1.89
C VAL A 53 -7.40 -4.75 0.87
N ALA A 54 -7.41 -5.66 -0.11
CA ALA A 54 -6.44 -5.65 -1.20
C ALA A 54 -6.56 -4.34 -1.98
N GLN A 55 -5.50 -3.52 -1.93
CA GLN A 55 -5.46 -2.27 -2.70
C GLN A 55 -5.30 -2.61 -4.20
N PRO A 56 -6.09 -1.99 -5.09
CA PRO A 56 -5.87 -2.12 -6.52
C PRO A 56 -4.50 -1.51 -6.88
N GLY A 57 -3.58 -2.35 -7.37
CA GLY A 57 -2.20 -1.94 -7.65
C GLY A 57 -1.22 -3.11 -7.62
N ARG A 58 0.08 -2.80 -7.68
CA ARG A 58 1.12 -3.82 -7.54
C ARG A 58 0.99 -4.43 -6.14
N PRO A 59 0.85 -5.76 -6.02
CA PRO A 59 0.75 -6.39 -4.70
C PRO A 59 1.96 -5.98 -3.87
N PRO A 60 1.79 -5.74 -2.56
CA PRO A 60 2.89 -5.44 -1.68
C PRO A 60 3.97 -6.52 -1.86
N MET A 61 5.21 -6.07 -2.05
CA MET A 61 6.35 -6.93 -2.29
C MET A 61 6.35 -8.05 -1.24
N SER A 62 6.42 -9.30 -1.67
CA SER A 62 6.32 -10.43 -0.75
C SER A 62 7.38 -10.30 0.34
N GLN A 63 7.06 -10.70 1.57
CA GLN A 63 8.02 -10.62 2.68
C GLN A 63 9.33 -11.32 2.34
N GLY A 64 9.27 -12.52 1.74
CA GLY A 64 10.48 -13.22 1.29
C GLY A 64 11.30 -12.46 0.23
N ALA A 65 10.65 -11.72 -0.68
CA ALA A 65 11.38 -10.88 -1.63
C ALA A 65 12.01 -9.66 -0.95
N THR A 66 11.35 -9.11 0.06
CA THR A 66 11.87 -7.99 0.87
C THR A 66 13.08 -8.45 1.67
N ASP A 67 12.98 -9.59 2.36
CA ASP A 67 14.07 -10.17 3.15
C ASP A 67 15.27 -10.52 2.27
N ALA A 68 15.05 -11.13 1.11
CA ALA A 68 16.12 -11.42 0.15
C ALA A 68 16.83 -10.13 -0.32
N SER A 69 16.07 -9.06 -0.56
CA SER A 69 16.65 -7.77 -0.97
C SER A 69 17.47 -7.14 0.14
N VAL A 70 17.03 -7.23 1.39
CA VAL A 70 17.76 -6.75 2.57
C VAL A 70 19.06 -7.54 2.77
N VAL A 71 19.00 -8.87 2.64
CA VAL A 71 20.20 -9.73 2.73
C VAL A 71 21.19 -9.41 1.61
N MET A 72 20.72 -9.22 0.38
CA MET A 72 21.58 -8.82 -0.74
C MET A 72 22.23 -7.45 -0.49
N LEU A 73 21.48 -6.47 0.02
CA LEU A 73 22.00 -5.15 0.34
C LEU A 73 23.04 -5.20 1.47
N ALA A 74 22.76 -5.96 2.53
CA ALA A 74 23.66 -6.15 3.67
C ALA A 74 24.96 -6.86 3.23
N GLY A 75 24.85 -7.91 2.42
CA GLY A 75 26.00 -8.62 1.87
C GLY A 75 26.86 -7.71 0.96
N ALA A 76 26.22 -6.91 0.11
CA ALA A 76 26.90 -5.98 -0.77
C ALA A 76 27.66 -4.90 0.00
N THR A 77 27.02 -4.29 1.01
CA THR A 77 27.64 -3.26 1.86
C THR A 77 28.78 -3.82 2.71
N ALA A 78 28.63 -5.00 3.30
CA ALA A 78 29.71 -5.66 4.04
C ALA A 78 30.92 -5.95 3.15
N THR A 79 30.70 -6.50 1.95
CA THR A 79 31.78 -6.86 1.02
C THR A 79 32.50 -5.63 0.47
N THR A 80 31.76 -4.55 0.17
CA THR A 80 32.36 -3.31 -0.32
C THR A 80 33.17 -2.59 0.75
N MET A 81 32.74 -2.61 2.01
CA MET A 81 33.53 -2.01 3.11
C MET A 81 34.84 -2.77 3.32
N VAL A 82 34.81 -4.10 3.43
CA VAL A 82 36.03 -4.91 3.65
C VAL A 82 36.94 -4.90 2.43
N GLY A 83 36.40 -5.14 1.24
CA GLY A 83 37.17 -5.15 0.00
C GLY A 83 37.71 -3.77 -0.37
N GLY A 84 36.89 -2.72 -0.19
CA GLY A 84 37.27 -1.33 -0.48
C GLY A 84 38.36 -0.83 0.46
N THR A 85 38.27 -1.11 1.76
CA THR A 85 39.33 -0.74 2.71
C THR A 85 40.63 -1.47 2.42
N ALA A 86 40.59 -2.78 2.14
CA ALA A 86 41.78 -3.54 1.76
C ALA A 86 42.41 -3.01 0.46
N ALA A 87 41.61 -2.67 -0.55
CA ALA A 87 42.08 -2.08 -1.80
C ALA A 87 42.76 -0.72 -1.59
N VAL A 88 42.15 0.16 -0.77
CA VAL A 88 42.71 1.48 -0.44
C VAL A 88 44.03 1.33 0.33
N LEU A 89 44.11 0.41 1.29
CA LEU A 89 45.34 0.16 2.05
C LEU A 89 46.46 -0.36 1.15
N MET A 90 46.16 -1.29 0.23
CA MET A 90 47.13 -1.79 -0.75
C MET A 90 47.62 -0.69 -1.70
N TYR A 91 46.72 0.19 -2.14
CA TYR A 91 47.05 1.32 -3.00
C TYR A 91 47.93 2.36 -2.29
N VAL A 92 47.57 2.77 -1.08
CA VAL A 92 48.31 3.78 -0.30
C VAL A 92 49.67 3.24 0.16
N SER A 93 49.79 1.94 0.45
CA SER A 93 51.04 1.32 0.88
C SER A 93 52.06 1.06 -0.25
N GLN A 94 51.72 1.38 -1.51
CA GLN A 94 52.59 1.19 -2.70
C GLN A 94 53.04 -0.28 -2.93
N TYR A 95 52.46 -1.26 -2.22
CA TYR A 95 52.67 -2.69 -2.43
C TYR A 95 51.79 -3.26 -3.57
N ALA A 96 50.88 -2.45 -4.11
CA ALA A 96 49.99 -2.83 -5.18
C ALA A 96 50.64 -2.61 -6.56
N ASP A 97 51.02 -3.70 -7.23
CA ASP A 97 51.14 -3.67 -8.69
C ASP A 97 49.73 -3.41 -9.27
N PRO A 98 49.51 -2.28 -9.96
CA PRO A 98 48.19 -1.91 -10.47
C PRO A 98 47.58 -2.95 -11.41
N LEU A 99 48.40 -3.75 -12.12
CA LEU A 99 47.90 -4.84 -12.95
C LEU A 99 47.33 -5.98 -12.12
N VAL A 100 48.01 -6.36 -11.04
CA VAL A 100 47.57 -7.44 -10.15
C VAL A 100 46.31 -7.02 -9.40
N CYS A 101 46.25 -5.78 -8.89
CA CYS A 101 45.03 -5.26 -8.27
C CYS A 101 43.87 -5.17 -9.27
N GLY A 102 44.13 -4.70 -10.50
CA GLY A 102 43.12 -4.67 -11.56
C GLY A 102 42.57 -6.06 -11.89
N LEU A 103 43.43 -7.09 -11.91
CA LEU A 103 43.01 -8.46 -12.18
C LEU A 103 42.25 -9.09 -11.01
N VAL A 104 42.73 -8.90 -9.78
CA VAL A 104 42.10 -9.47 -8.56
C VAL A 104 40.72 -8.85 -8.29
N PHE A 105 40.56 -7.53 -8.48
CA PHE A 105 39.27 -6.86 -8.27
C PHE A 105 38.37 -6.89 -9.51
N GLY A 106 38.96 -6.82 -10.71
CA GLY A 106 38.24 -6.74 -11.98
C GLY A 106 37.74 -8.09 -12.49
N ALA A 107 38.51 -9.17 -12.34
CA ALA A 107 38.11 -10.48 -12.87
C ALA A 107 36.83 -11.04 -12.20
N PRO A 108 36.66 -10.99 -10.86
CA PRO A 108 35.43 -11.47 -10.23
C PRO A 108 34.20 -10.63 -10.61
N THR A 109 34.37 -9.31 -10.69
CA THR A 109 33.26 -8.41 -11.07
C THR A 109 32.85 -8.60 -12.53
N ALA A 110 33.81 -8.76 -13.44
CA ALA A 110 33.55 -9.09 -14.84
C ALA A 110 32.84 -10.45 -14.98
N LEU A 111 33.24 -11.46 -14.21
CA LEU A 111 32.59 -12.78 -14.20
C LEU A 111 31.13 -12.68 -13.77
N VAL A 112 30.84 -11.98 -12.66
CA VAL A 112 29.47 -11.80 -12.17
C VAL A 112 28.61 -11.03 -13.18
N LEU A 113 29.15 -9.97 -13.80
CA LEU A 113 28.47 -9.22 -14.85
C LEU A 113 28.17 -10.08 -16.10
N ALA A 114 29.11 -10.94 -16.49
CA ALA A 114 28.93 -11.86 -17.60
C ALA A 114 27.79 -12.86 -17.32
N LEU A 115 27.78 -13.46 -16.12
CA LEU A 115 26.69 -14.34 -15.68
C LEU A 115 25.34 -13.61 -15.61
N ALA A 116 25.31 -12.39 -15.09
CA ALA A 116 24.08 -11.59 -15.02
C ALA A 116 23.52 -11.29 -16.42
N ARG A 117 24.39 -11.00 -17.40
CA ARG A 117 23.97 -10.79 -18.80
C ARG A 117 23.49 -12.06 -19.47
N LEU A 118 24.13 -13.19 -19.21
CA LEU A 118 23.68 -14.50 -19.70
C LEU A 118 22.28 -14.82 -19.18
N LEU A 119 22.05 -14.65 -17.87
CA LEU A 119 20.74 -14.88 -17.26
C LEU A 119 19.67 -13.92 -17.76
N LYS A 120 20.03 -12.67 -18.10
CA LYS A 120 19.09 -11.71 -18.70
C LYS A 120 18.65 -12.13 -20.11
N GLY A 121 19.56 -12.71 -20.90
CA GLY A 121 19.24 -13.23 -22.24
C GLY A 121 18.40 -14.50 -22.23
N ALA A 122 18.45 -15.29 -21.15
CA ALA A 122 17.70 -16.53 -21.01
C ALA A 122 16.25 -16.34 -20.49
N LYS A 123 15.81 -15.12 -20.19
CA LYS A 123 14.46 -14.88 -19.68
C LYS A 123 13.43 -15.07 -20.80
N PRO A 124 12.39 -15.90 -20.62
CA PRO A 124 11.29 -15.98 -21.57
C PRO A 124 10.60 -14.62 -21.70
N ALA A 125 10.05 -14.35 -22.89
CA ALA A 125 9.31 -13.12 -23.14
C ALA A 125 8.19 -12.95 -22.10
N PRO A 126 8.00 -11.75 -21.54
CA PRO A 126 6.98 -11.51 -20.55
C PRO A 126 5.60 -11.76 -21.16
N ASP A 127 4.73 -12.44 -20.42
CA ASP A 127 3.34 -12.62 -20.82
C ASP A 127 2.61 -11.28 -20.68
N VAL A 128 2.14 -10.74 -21.80
CA VAL A 128 1.48 -9.43 -21.85
C VAL A 128 -0.02 -9.65 -22.00
N HIS A 129 -0.74 -9.55 -20.88
CA HIS A 129 -2.20 -9.59 -20.89
C HIS A 129 -2.77 -8.20 -21.17
N HIS A 130 -3.37 -8.03 -22.35
CA HIS A 130 -4.10 -6.82 -22.71
C HIS A 130 -5.58 -7.00 -22.38
N HIS A 131 -6.13 -6.12 -21.55
CA HIS A 131 -7.56 -6.03 -21.30
C HIS A 131 -8.16 -4.91 -22.15
N TYR A 132 -9.19 -5.24 -22.95
CA TYR A 132 -9.90 -4.29 -23.79
C TYR A 132 -11.36 -4.23 -23.38
N GLU A 133 -11.87 -3.03 -23.09
CA GLU A 133 -13.28 -2.77 -22.83
C GLU A 133 -13.96 -2.32 -24.13
N GLY A 134 -14.30 -3.27 -25.00
CA GLY A 134 -15.00 -2.99 -26.26
C GLY A 134 -14.87 -4.11 -27.31
N LEU A 135 -15.63 -4.00 -28.40
CA LEU A 135 -15.49 -4.88 -29.56
C LEU A 135 -14.19 -4.54 -30.30
N VAL A 136 -13.11 -5.26 -29.97
CA VAL A 136 -11.80 -5.10 -30.61
C VAL A 136 -11.54 -6.24 -31.57
N TYR A 137 -11.29 -5.91 -32.84
CA TYR A 137 -10.72 -6.86 -33.79
C TYR A 137 -9.22 -7.03 -33.47
N GLN A 138 -8.85 -8.20 -32.94
CA GLN A 138 -7.47 -8.52 -32.61
C GLN A 138 -6.82 -9.30 -33.76
N ASP A 139 -5.94 -8.64 -34.50
CA ASP A 139 -5.07 -9.30 -35.47
C ASP A 139 -3.94 -10.03 -34.74
N ARG A 140 -3.92 -11.36 -34.82
CA ARG A 140 -2.94 -12.24 -34.13
C ARG A 140 -1.73 -12.61 -34.99
N ARG A 141 -1.47 -11.88 -36.07
CA ARG A 141 -0.32 -12.16 -36.94
C ARG A 141 0.99 -11.78 -36.27
N ASN A 142 1.84 -12.77 -35.99
CA ASN A 142 3.22 -12.58 -35.53
C ASN A 142 4.15 -12.46 -36.74
N VAL A 143 4.43 -11.24 -37.18
CA VAL A 143 5.38 -11.00 -38.28
C VAL A 143 6.76 -10.69 -37.69
N HIS A 144 7.72 -11.57 -37.97
CA HIS A 144 9.12 -11.32 -37.61
C HIS A 144 9.80 -10.55 -38.74
N ILE A 145 10.11 -9.28 -38.48
CA ILE A 145 10.80 -8.41 -39.43
C ILE A 145 12.26 -8.30 -39.01
N GLN A 146 13.17 -8.76 -39.88
CA GLN A 146 14.60 -8.52 -39.72
C GLN A 146 15.05 -7.50 -40.77
N THR A 147 15.65 -6.40 -40.30
CA THR A 147 16.21 -5.35 -41.14
C THR A 147 17.71 -5.25 -40.85
N THR A 148 18.52 -5.64 -41.82
CA THR A 148 19.98 -5.64 -41.68
C THR A 148 20.64 -5.03 -42.93
N GLY A 149 21.59 -4.11 -42.73
CA GLY A 149 22.45 -3.57 -43.80
C GLY A 149 22.34 -2.06 -44.06
N VAL A 150 23.34 -1.50 -44.75
CA VAL A 150 23.42 -0.08 -45.18
C VAL A 150 22.46 0.21 -46.35
N TRP A 151 22.11 -0.80 -47.13
CA TRP A 151 20.92 -0.84 -47.98
C TRP A 151 19.96 -1.88 -47.41
N ALA A 152 18.85 -1.42 -46.84
CA ALA A 152 17.93 -2.27 -46.09
C ALA A 152 17.15 -3.21 -47.03
N LYS A 153 17.37 -4.51 -46.88
CA LYS A 153 16.46 -5.54 -47.41
C LYS A 153 15.58 -6.02 -46.27
N THR A 154 14.29 -5.76 -46.37
CA THR A 154 13.30 -6.27 -45.42
C THR A 154 12.87 -7.67 -45.88
N ASN A 155 13.03 -8.67 -45.02
CA ASN A 155 12.48 -10.00 -45.23
C ASN A 155 11.41 -10.26 -44.16
N ASN A 156 10.19 -10.55 -44.62
CA ASN A 156 9.08 -10.90 -43.74
C ASN A 156 8.95 -12.43 -43.76
N GLN A 157 9.25 -13.06 -42.64
CA GLN A 157 9.02 -14.49 -42.45
C GLN A 157 7.67 -14.67 -41.74
N GLN A 158 6.79 -15.48 -42.34
CA GLN A 158 5.49 -15.89 -41.79
C GLN A 158 5.59 -17.28 -41.18
#